data_AF-A0A183D5C1-F1
#
_entry.id   AF-A0A183D5C1-F1
#
_cell.length_a   1.000
_cell.length_b   1.000
_cell.length_c   1.000
_cell.angle_alpha   90.00
_cell.angle_beta   90.00
_cell.angle_gamma   90.00
#
_symmetry.space_group_name_H-M   'P 1'
#
loop_
_entity.id
_entity.type
_entity.pdbx_description
1 polymer ?
#
loop_
_entity_poly.entity_id
_entity_poly.type
_entity_poly.pdbx_seq_one_letter_code
_entity_poly.pdbx_strand_id
1 'polypeptide(L)'
;MWTRSADIYEQQKYWHTFPNHSNADLGIYEIFMNNVKNQKLTDAIAPLRIPSAQGAHVLFCFGIKADFIYIDAGHDYDSVYSDLASFRSILTEGGVMFGDDYIRPDLIEAVDDYAVEAGVPVTVDSDRRTWILHFSSPDSSTILPWRF
;
A
#
# COMPACT_ATOMS: atom_id res chain seq x y z
N MET A 1 -2.12 -17.08 -1.48
CA MET A 1 -1.60 -18.17 -0.62
C MET A 1 -1.74 -17.74 0.84
N TRP A 2 -2.89 -18.02 1.46
CA TRP A 2 -3.19 -17.78 2.89
C TRP A 2 -2.48 -18.78 3.83
N THR A 3 -1.52 -19.56 3.33
CA THR A 3 -1.12 -20.84 3.95
C THR A 3 0.15 -20.73 4.78
N ARG A 4 0.11 -19.95 5.86
CA ARG A 4 0.95 -20.22 7.05
C ARG A 4 0.60 -19.40 8.29
N SER A 5 0.01 -18.20 8.14
CA SER A 5 -0.57 -17.50 9.28
C SER A 5 -1.99 -17.98 9.57
N ALA A 6 -2.76 -18.34 8.53
CA ALA A 6 -4.13 -18.86 8.68
C ALA A 6 -4.18 -20.23 9.33
N ASP A 7 -3.16 -21.08 9.22
CA ASP A 7 -3.17 -22.42 9.83
C ASP A 7 -3.17 -22.38 11.38
N ILE A 8 -2.71 -21.26 11.97
CA ILE A 8 -2.88 -20.99 13.41
C ILE A 8 -4.36 -20.67 13.72
N TYR A 9 -5.10 -20.11 12.77
CA TYR A 9 -6.48 -19.63 12.92
C TYR A 9 -7.55 -20.55 12.32
N GLU A 10 -7.19 -21.53 11.49
CA GLU A 10 -8.11 -22.53 10.94
C GLU A 10 -8.40 -23.68 11.90
N GLN A 11 -7.59 -23.86 12.95
CA GLN A 11 -7.93 -24.78 14.02
C GLN A 11 -9.08 -24.19 14.85
N GLN A 12 -10.32 -24.56 14.50
CA GLN A 12 -11.53 -24.45 15.35
C GLN A 12 -11.27 -24.91 16.80
N LYS A 13 -10.24 -25.74 17.02
CA LYS A 13 -9.81 -26.26 18.31
C LYS A 13 -9.39 -25.20 19.33
N TYR A 14 -9.00 -23.98 18.91
CA TYR A 14 -8.61 -22.90 19.84
C TYR A 14 -9.64 -21.77 19.96
N TRP A 15 -10.72 -21.81 19.15
CA TRP A 15 -11.74 -20.75 19.16
C TRP A 15 -12.81 -20.95 20.24
N HIS A 16 -12.98 -22.16 20.77
CA HIS A 16 -13.93 -22.43 21.85
C HIS A 16 -13.43 -22.04 23.25
N THR A 17 -12.19 -21.57 23.36
CA THR A 17 -11.57 -21.11 24.63
C THR A 17 -11.61 -19.59 24.82
N PHE A 18 -12.12 -18.84 23.85
CA PHE A 18 -12.19 -17.38 23.94
C PHE A 18 -13.67 -16.95 23.96
N PRO A 19 -14.22 -16.62 25.15
CA PRO A 19 -15.61 -16.23 25.29
C PRO A 19 -15.85 -14.93 24.53
N ASN A 20 -16.81 -14.89 23.61
CA ASN A 20 -17.37 -13.68 22.97
C ASN A 20 -16.53 -12.39 23.16
N HIS A 21 -15.35 -12.30 22.55
CA HIS A 21 -14.57 -11.07 22.66
C HIS A 21 -15.17 -10.04 21.72
N SER A 22 -15.72 -8.98 22.31
CA SER A 22 -15.70 -7.66 21.66
C SER A 22 -14.29 -7.40 21.14
N ASN A 23 -14.13 -6.66 20.03
CA ASN A 23 -12.82 -6.20 19.53
C ASN A 23 -11.93 -5.47 20.57
N ALA A 24 -12.44 -5.23 21.79
CA ALA A 24 -11.79 -4.53 22.89
C ALA A 24 -10.43 -5.10 23.32
N ASP A 25 -10.19 -6.41 23.17
CA ASP A 25 -8.95 -7.06 23.64
C ASP A 25 -7.96 -7.40 22.50
N LEU A 26 -8.27 -7.03 21.26
CA LEU A 26 -7.48 -7.39 20.07
C LEU A 26 -6.52 -6.27 19.66
N GLY A 27 -5.36 -6.65 19.10
CA GLY A 27 -4.48 -5.70 18.42
C GLY A 27 -5.07 -5.25 17.08
N ILE A 28 -4.54 -4.13 16.55
CA ILE A 28 -5.01 -3.52 15.29
C ILE A 28 -4.98 -4.51 14.12
N TYR A 29 -3.93 -5.34 14.05
CA TYR A 29 -3.81 -6.35 13.00
C TYR A 29 -4.93 -7.39 13.09
N GLU A 30 -5.20 -7.91 14.28
CA GLU A 30 -6.25 -8.91 14.49
C GLU A 30 -7.64 -8.34 14.20
N ILE A 31 -7.87 -7.06 14.57
CA ILE A 31 -9.10 -6.33 14.20
C ILE A 31 -9.23 -6.21 12.69
N PHE A 32 -8.16 -5.84 11.98
CA PHE A 32 -8.16 -5.77 10.51
C PHE A 32 -8.50 -7.14 9.89
N MET A 33 -7.84 -8.21 10.33
CA MET A 33 -8.10 -9.56 9.84
C MET A 33 -9.54 -10.00 10.06
N ASN A 34 -10.10 -9.70 11.24
CA ASN A 34 -11.50 -9.99 11.55
C ASN A 34 -12.45 -9.20 10.65
N ASN A 35 -12.16 -7.92 10.38
CA ASN A 35 -12.96 -7.11 9.48
C ASN A 35 -12.93 -7.66 8.05
N VAL A 36 -11.75 -8.01 7.52
CA VAL A 36 -11.61 -8.63 6.18
C VAL A 36 -12.44 -9.91 6.08
N LYS A 37 -12.37 -10.78 7.10
CA LYS A 37 -13.13 -12.04 7.15
C LYS A 37 -14.63 -11.79 7.25
N ASN A 38 -15.07 -10.90 8.14
CA ASN A 38 -16.49 -10.60 8.35
C ASN A 38 -17.12 -9.95 7.12
N GLN A 39 -16.35 -9.16 6.36
CA GLN A 39 -16.76 -8.58 5.09
C GLN A 39 -16.60 -9.54 3.90
N LYS A 40 -16.13 -10.78 4.13
CA LYS A 40 -15.92 -11.81 3.09
C LYS A 40 -14.98 -11.35 1.96
N LEU A 41 -13.92 -10.62 2.32
CA LEU A 41 -12.94 -10.06 1.38
C LEU A 41 -11.64 -10.88 1.29
N THR A 42 -11.63 -12.10 1.82
CA THR A 42 -10.41 -12.95 1.89
C THR A 42 -9.85 -13.36 0.53
N ASP A 43 -10.68 -13.35 -0.51
CA ASP A 43 -10.27 -13.64 -1.89
C ASP A 43 -9.68 -12.42 -2.62
N ALA A 44 -9.85 -11.21 -2.04
CA ALA A 44 -9.39 -9.95 -2.62
C ALA A 44 -8.26 -9.29 -1.82
N ILE A 45 -8.18 -9.54 -0.50
CA ILE A 45 -7.20 -8.92 0.39
C ILE A 45 -6.24 -9.96 0.93
N ALA A 46 -4.94 -9.77 0.65
CA ALA A 46 -3.85 -10.59 1.17
C ALA A 46 -2.92 -9.73 2.05
N PRO A 47 -3.03 -9.81 3.38
CA PRO A 47 -2.21 -9.00 4.29
C PRO A 47 -0.79 -9.53 4.40
N LEU A 48 0.17 -8.61 4.40
CA LEU A 48 1.59 -8.89 4.54
C LEU A 48 2.17 -8.08 5.72
N ARG A 49 2.23 -8.70 6.90
CA ARG A 49 2.66 -8.05 8.16
C ARG A 49 4.18 -8.11 8.34
N ILE A 50 4.90 -7.30 7.57
CA ILE A 50 6.36 -7.09 7.70
C ILE A 50 6.67 -5.61 7.42
N PRO A 51 7.86 -5.10 7.79
CA PRO A 51 8.21 -3.71 7.48
C PRO A 51 8.27 -3.48 5.96
N SER A 52 7.91 -2.27 5.55
CA SER A 52 7.65 -1.88 4.15
C SER A 52 8.79 -2.25 3.19
N ALA A 53 10.05 -1.94 3.55
CA ALA A 53 11.23 -2.26 2.76
C ALA A 53 11.39 -3.77 2.50
N GLN A 54 11.12 -4.63 3.50
CA GLN A 54 11.13 -6.07 3.29
C GLN A 54 9.90 -6.53 2.50
N GLY A 55 8.75 -5.88 2.70
CA GLY A 55 7.53 -6.08 1.91
C GLY A 55 7.78 -5.90 0.42
N ALA A 56 8.30 -4.74 0.03
CA ALA A 56 8.65 -4.43 -1.36
C ALA A 56 9.62 -5.46 -1.94
N HIS A 57 10.67 -5.83 -1.20
CA HIS A 57 11.65 -6.81 -1.66
C HIS A 57 11.05 -8.22 -1.85
N VAL A 58 10.20 -8.67 -0.92
CA VAL A 58 9.50 -9.95 -1.05
C VAL A 58 8.60 -9.95 -2.28
N LEU A 59 7.78 -8.91 -2.46
CA LEU A 59 6.88 -8.78 -3.62
C LEU A 59 7.67 -8.77 -4.94
N PHE A 60 8.79 -8.06 -4.99
CA PHE A 60 9.70 -8.05 -6.13
C PHE A 60 10.24 -9.45 -6.44
N CYS A 61 10.75 -10.16 -5.43
CA CYS A 61 11.29 -11.53 -5.58
C CYS A 61 10.24 -12.54 -6.08
N PHE A 62 8.96 -12.33 -5.74
CA PHE A 62 7.84 -13.14 -6.24
C PHE A 62 7.31 -12.67 -7.61
N GLY A 63 7.90 -11.63 -8.21
CA GLY A 63 7.48 -11.10 -9.50
C GLY A 63 6.11 -10.43 -9.49
N ILE A 64 5.65 -9.97 -8.31
CA ILE A 64 4.39 -9.26 -8.19
C ILE A 64 4.52 -7.90 -8.87
N LYS A 65 3.47 -7.50 -9.60
CA LYS A 65 3.33 -6.19 -10.22
C LYS A 65 2.01 -5.55 -9.81
N ALA A 66 2.02 -4.23 -9.68
CA ALA A 66 0.86 -3.44 -9.29
C ALA A 66 0.67 -2.26 -10.23
N ASP A 67 -0.58 -2.02 -10.66
CA ASP A 67 -0.97 -0.84 -11.43
C ASP A 67 -1.14 0.40 -10.55
N PHE A 68 -1.51 0.18 -9.29
CA PHE A 68 -1.77 1.21 -8.30
C PHE A 68 -1.07 0.85 -7.00
N ILE A 69 -0.30 1.79 -6.44
CA ILE A 69 0.36 1.66 -5.15
C ILE A 69 0.01 2.87 -4.29
N TYR A 70 -0.64 2.61 -3.15
CA TYR A 70 -0.90 3.61 -2.12
C TYR A 70 0.21 3.58 -1.06
N ILE A 71 0.79 4.72 -0.73
CA ILE A 71 1.86 4.86 0.26
C ILE A 71 1.36 5.70 1.45
N ASP A 72 1.42 5.09 2.64
CA ASP A 72 1.09 5.71 3.94
C ASP A 72 2.21 5.36 4.93
N ALA A 73 3.39 5.96 4.70
CA ALA A 73 4.65 5.65 5.37
C ALA A 73 4.73 6.22 6.80
N GLY A 74 5.96 6.41 7.34
CA GLY A 74 6.18 6.96 8.69
C GLY A 74 5.93 8.46 8.84
N HIS A 75 5.52 9.13 7.76
CA HIS A 75 5.27 10.57 7.67
C HIS A 75 6.49 11.45 8.01
N ASP A 76 7.68 10.91 7.83
CA ASP A 76 8.96 11.62 7.84
C ASP A 76 9.62 11.47 6.46
N TYR A 77 10.60 12.33 6.18
CA TYR A 77 11.24 12.38 4.87
C TYR A 77 11.82 11.01 4.45
N ASP A 78 12.61 10.39 5.34
CA ASP A 78 13.36 9.17 5.02
C ASP A 78 12.42 7.99 4.78
N SER A 79 11.37 7.84 5.59
CA SER A 79 10.41 6.74 5.42
C SER A 79 9.58 6.89 4.15
N VAL A 80 9.10 8.10 3.82
CA VAL A 80 8.34 8.36 2.60
C VAL A 80 9.20 8.11 1.37
N TYR A 81 10.41 8.68 1.33
CA TYR A 81 11.33 8.52 0.20
C TYR A 81 11.71 7.06 -0.03
N SER A 82 12.06 6.35 1.05
CA SER A 82 12.47 4.94 0.99
C SER A 82 11.33 4.04 0.50
N ASP A 83 10.10 4.27 0.95
CA ASP A 83 8.93 3.51 0.49
C ASP A 83 8.63 3.80 -0.98
N LEU A 84 8.68 5.06 -1.41
CA LEU A 84 8.53 5.46 -2.81
C LEU A 84 9.52 4.70 -3.71
N ALA A 85 10.81 4.79 -3.38
CA ALA A 85 11.87 4.13 -4.14
C ALA A 85 11.74 2.60 -4.15
N SER A 86 11.39 2.00 -3.00
CA SER A 86 11.28 0.55 -2.86
C SER A 86 10.12 -0.02 -3.68
N PHE A 87 8.94 0.59 -3.56
CA PHE A 87 7.72 0.11 -4.22
C PHE A 87 7.69 0.42 -5.72
N ARG A 88 8.47 1.39 -6.20
CA ARG A 88 8.62 1.65 -7.65
C ARG A 88 9.09 0.43 -8.44
N SER A 89 9.88 -0.45 -7.83
CA SER A 89 10.40 -1.67 -8.47
C SER A 89 9.30 -2.67 -8.87
N ILE A 90 8.14 -2.62 -8.22
CA ILE A 90 6.99 -3.49 -8.50
C ILE A 90 5.84 -2.78 -9.21
N LEU A 91 5.94 -1.47 -9.45
CA LEU A 91 4.97 -0.74 -10.25
C LEU A 91 5.03 -1.21 -11.72
N THR A 92 3.87 -1.33 -12.37
CA THR A 92 3.79 -1.56 -13.82
C THR A 92 4.19 -0.31 -14.61
N GLU A 93 4.54 -0.50 -15.88
CA GLU A 93 4.65 0.62 -16.82
C GLU A 93 3.26 1.24 -17.02
N GLY A 94 3.15 2.55 -16.91
CA GLY A 94 1.84 3.22 -16.89
C GLY A 94 1.18 3.29 -15.50
N GLY A 95 1.81 2.72 -14.47
CA GLY A 95 1.24 2.66 -13.13
C GLY A 95 1.25 3.99 -12.38
N VAL A 96 0.50 4.03 -11.29
CA VAL A 96 0.32 5.21 -10.44
C VAL A 96 0.73 4.92 -9.01
N MET A 97 1.52 5.82 -8.44
CA MET A 97 1.79 5.86 -7.00
C MET A 97 1.10 7.08 -6.40
N PHE A 98 0.47 6.93 -5.25
CA PHE A 98 -0.28 8.01 -4.61
C PHE A 98 -0.33 7.83 -3.09
N GLY A 99 -0.65 8.91 -2.38
CA GLY A 99 -0.75 8.92 -0.93
C GLY A 99 -1.38 10.22 -0.42
N ASP A 100 -1.53 10.33 0.89
CA ASP A 100 -2.12 11.49 1.57
C ASP A 100 -1.01 12.37 2.22
N ASP A 101 -1.43 13.34 3.02
CA ASP A 101 -0.62 14.20 3.88
C ASP A 101 0.35 15.13 3.13
N TYR A 102 0.06 15.48 1.87
CA TYR A 102 0.76 16.49 1.04
C TYR A 102 0.59 17.95 1.53
N ILE A 103 0.47 18.12 2.84
CA ILE A 103 0.42 19.37 3.56
C ILE A 103 1.54 19.45 4.60
N ARG A 104 2.24 18.33 4.85
CA ARG A 104 3.35 18.25 5.79
C ARG A 104 4.66 18.58 5.07
N PRO A 105 5.47 19.53 5.56
CA PRO A 105 6.71 19.94 4.89
C PRO A 105 7.64 18.77 4.54
N ASP A 106 7.95 17.89 5.49
CA ASP A 106 8.87 16.76 5.29
C ASP A 106 8.35 15.75 4.24
N LEU A 107 7.02 15.57 4.16
CA LEU A 107 6.40 14.69 3.19
C LEU A 107 6.41 15.32 1.80
N ILE A 108 6.10 16.62 1.71
CA ILE A 108 6.19 17.38 0.45
C ILE A 108 7.61 17.29 -0.09
N GLU A 109 8.63 17.54 0.75
CA GLU A 109 10.03 17.46 0.37
C GLU A 109 10.41 16.06 -0.15
N ALA A 110 10.03 15.00 0.56
CA ALA A 110 10.32 13.63 0.13
C ALA A 110 9.65 13.24 -1.19
N VAL A 111 8.38 13.62 -1.37
CA VAL A 111 7.64 13.33 -2.61
C VAL A 111 8.19 14.14 -3.78
N ASP A 112 8.46 15.44 -3.58
CA ASP A 112 9.01 16.33 -4.62
C ASP A 112 10.41 15.87 -5.05
N ASP A 113 11.31 15.58 -4.11
CA ASP A 113 12.67 15.13 -4.42
C ASP A 113 12.67 13.79 -5.17
N TYR A 114 11.85 12.84 -4.71
CA TYR A 114 11.71 11.56 -5.40
C TYR A 114 11.12 11.73 -6.80
N ALA A 115 10.11 12.59 -6.96
CA ALA A 115 9.48 12.86 -8.24
C ALA A 115 10.47 13.49 -9.25
N VAL A 116 11.33 14.39 -8.78
CA VAL A 116 12.44 14.95 -9.57
C VAL A 116 13.43 13.87 -9.98
N GLU A 117 13.88 13.02 -9.05
CA GLU A 117 14.80 11.91 -9.37
C GLU A 117 14.18 10.95 -10.39
N ALA A 118 12.90 10.62 -10.21
CA ALA A 118 12.17 9.69 -11.07
C ALA A 118 11.72 10.31 -12.41
N GLY A 119 11.88 11.62 -12.60
CA GLY A 119 11.49 12.34 -13.81
C GLY A 119 9.98 12.37 -14.05
N VAL A 120 9.17 12.38 -12.99
CA VAL A 120 7.70 12.42 -13.06
C VAL A 120 7.15 13.66 -12.36
N PRO A 121 6.10 14.31 -12.90
CA PRO A 121 5.48 15.44 -12.22
C PRO A 121 4.61 14.99 -11.05
N VAL A 122 4.63 15.76 -9.95
CA VAL A 122 3.66 15.61 -8.86
C VAL A 122 2.35 16.28 -9.25
N THR A 123 1.25 15.52 -9.21
CA THR A 123 -0.11 16.05 -9.26
C THR A 123 -0.69 16.01 -7.86
N VAL A 124 -1.41 17.06 -7.47
CA VAL A 124 -2.05 17.14 -6.15
C VAL A 124 -3.54 17.39 -6.34
N ASP A 125 -4.38 16.68 -5.58
CA ASP A 125 -5.82 16.88 -5.61
C ASP A 125 -6.22 18.28 -5.12
N SER A 126 -7.45 18.68 -5.40
CA SER A 126 -8.03 19.98 -5.09
C SER A 126 -7.96 20.38 -3.61
N ASP A 127 -7.99 19.40 -2.70
CA ASP A 127 -7.85 19.62 -1.25
C ASP A 127 -6.40 19.80 -0.79
N ARG A 128 -5.45 19.63 -1.72
CA ARG A 128 -4.00 19.68 -1.54
C ARG A 128 -3.43 18.59 -0.62
N ARG A 129 -4.19 17.55 -0.28
CA ARG A 129 -3.72 16.50 0.64
C ARG A 129 -3.24 15.26 -0.09
N THR A 130 -3.96 14.87 -1.14
CA THR A 130 -3.60 13.69 -1.93
C THR A 130 -2.59 14.04 -3.01
N TRP A 131 -1.44 13.38 -3.02
CA TRP A 131 -0.42 13.47 -4.06
C TRP A 131 -0.46 12.25 -4.98
N ILE A 132 -0.10 12.46 -6.24
CA ILE A 132 -0.19 11.46 -7.31
C ILE A 132 1.04 11.59 -8.22
N LEU A 133 1.74 10.47 -8.42
CA LEU A 133 2.83 10.29 -9.38
C LEU A 133 2.36 9.34 -10.49
N HIS A 134 2.24 9.85 -11.71
CA HIS A 134 1.81 9.07 -12.88
C HIS A 134 3.02 8.68 -13.73
N PHE A 135 3.37 7.39 -13.75
CA PHE A 135 4.51 6.88 -14.51
C PHE A 135 4.04 6.48 -15.90
N SER A 136 3.98 7.45 -16.81
CA SER A 136 3.52 7.21 -18.19
C SER A 136 4.36 6.15 -18.90
N SER A 137 3.70 5.25 -19.63
CA SER A 137 4.39 4.38 -20.60
C SER A 137 5.01 5.26 -21.70
N PRO A 138 6.20 4.89 -22.24
CA PRO A 138 6.84 5.59 -23.36
C PRO A 138 5.92 5.79 -24.59
N ASP A 139 4.84 5.02 -24.71
CA ASP A 139 3.91 5.03 -25.85
C ASP A 139 2.57 5.76 -25.58
N SER A 140 2.49 6.54 -24.49
CA SER A 140 1.24 7.14 -23.96
C SER A 140 0.59 8.25 -24.81
N SER A 141 1.05 8.51 -26.04
CA SER A 141 0.40 9.44 -26.98
C SER A 141 -1.04 9.04 -27.39
N THR A 142 -1.54 7.90 -26.93
CA THR A 142 -2.87 7.35 -27.26
C THR A 142 -3.79 7.10 -26.06
N ILE A 143 -3.39 7.41 -24.82
CA ILE A 143 -4.27 7.20 -23.66
C ILE A 143 -5.21 8.41 -23.54
N LEU A 144 -6.47 8.21 -23.93
CA LEU A 144 -7.54 9.20 -23.75
C LEU A 144 -7.69 9.56 -22.27
N PRO A 145 -7.94 10.84 -21.94
CA PRO A 145 -8.14 11.25 -20.57
C PRO A 145 -9.37 10.53 -19.99
N TRP A 146 -9.18 9.89 -18.83
CA TRP A 146 -10.26 9.28 -18.06
C TRP A 146 -11.36 10.31 -17.81
N ARG A 147 -12.57 10.03 -18.30
CA ARG A 147 -13.77 10.77 -17.97
C ARG A 147 -14.53 9.99 -16.90
N PHE A 148 -14.67 10.60 -15.73
CA PHE A 148 -15.68 10.21 -14.73
C PHE A 148 -17.07 10.69 -15.18
#